data_AF-A0A1S3Q6P4-F1
#
_entry.id   AF-A0A1S3Q6P4-F1
#
_cell.length_a   1.000
_cell.length_b   1.000
_cell.length_c   1.000
_cell.angle_alpha   90.00
_cell.angle_beta   90.00
_cell.angle_gamma   90.00
#
_symmetry.space_group_name_H-M   'P 1'
#
loop_
_entity.id
_entity.type
_entity.pdbx_description
1 polymer ?
#
loop_
_entity_poly.entity_id
_entity_poly.type
_entity_poly.pdbx_seq_one_letter_code
_entity_poly.pdbx_strand_id
1 'polypeptide(L)'
;MPFSAEAIKPPLHDQITELQRKIQLLEGDRSAYYEMSQSSIKKNRNSILQLRQENKRLHKKLANALAGDEQVIKEAFQSRGMEKAAFRNMSGKAALKVLDQKVCDKMKKLNALKHTTQMYRRRLEDLQTLYQNMKLENRGPERDTERRNEEAKSEGQAAEEHPQKVTLFPSTLPHPSDSSQSYPQ
;
A
#
# COMPACT_ATOMS: atom_id res chain seq x y z
N MET A 1 44.15 82.57 -12.13
CA MET A 1 43.44 83.82 -12.44
C MET A 1 42.11 83.45 -13.09
N PRO A 2 40.96 83.80 -12.49
CA PRO A 2 39.65 83.51 -13.07
C PRO A 2 39.35 84.50 -14.19
N PHE A 3 38.99 84.00 -15.36
CA PHE A 3 38.35 84.80 -16.39
C PHE A 3 36.92 85.03 -15.93
N SER A 4 36.65 86.16 -15.27
CA SER A 4 35.29 86.71 -15.23
C SER A 4 34.94 87.08 -16.66
N ALA A 5 34.26 86.16 -17.36
CA ALA A 5 33.46 86.52 -18.50
C ALA A 5 32.33 87.40 -17.96
N GLU A 6 32.57 88.72 -17.95
CA GLU A 6 31.50 89.71 -17.92
C GLU A 6 30.59 89.34 -19.11
N ALA A 7 29.56 88.54 -18.82
CA ALA A 7 28.63 88.05 -19.82
C ALA A 7 28.01 89.28 -20.47
N ILE A 8 28.35 89.52 -21.74
CA ILE A 8 27.63 90.47 -22.58
C ILE A 8 26.19 89.99 -22.54
N LYS A 9 25.37 90.64 -21.71
CA LYS A 9 23.98 90.26 -21.53
C LYS A 9 23.35 90.35 -22.91
N PRO A 10 22.73 89.26 -23.40
CA PRO A 10 22.10 89.29 -24.71
C PRO A 10 21.05 90.42 -24.73
N PRO A 11 20.74 91.00 -25.90
CA PRO A 11 19.74 92.06 -26.01
C PRO A 11 18.51 91.77 -25.14
N LEU A 12 17.93 92.79 -24.50
CA LEU A 12 16.82 92.61 -23.55
C LEU A 12 15.66 91.78 -24.12
N HIS A 13 15.43 91.87 -25.43
CA HIS A 13 14.45 91.08 -26.15
C HIS A 13 14.76 89.56 -26.11
N ASP A 14 16.02 89.18 -26.27
CA ASP A 14 16.46 87.77 -26.23
C ASP A 14 16.30 87.18 -24.83
N GLN A 15 16.57 87.96 -23.78
CA GLN A 15 16.33 87.54 -22.40
C GLN A 15 14.83 87.33 -22.12
N ILE A 16 13.97 88.21 -22.65
CA ILE A 16 12.51 88.10 -22.50
C ILE A 16 12.01 86.84 -23.22
N THR A 17 12.46 86.59 -24.46
CA THR A 17 12.05 85.42 -25.24
C THR A 17 12.55 84.11 -24.62
N GLU A 18 13.77 84.10 -24.06
CA GLU A 18 14.30 82.96 -23.31
C GLU A 18 13.46 82.65 -22.06
N LEU A 19 13.11 83.67 -21.27
CA LEU A 19 12.25 83.51 -20.10
C LEU A 19 10.85 83.03 -20.49
N GLN A 20 10.27 83.56 -21.56
CA GLN A 20 8.98 83.10 -22.09
C GLN A 20 9.03 81.62 -22.51
N ARG A 21 10.09 81.20 -23.19
CA ARG A 21 10.31 79.79 -23.56
C ARG A 21 10.42 78.90 -22.32
N LYS A 22 11.14 79.35 -21.30
CA LYS A 22 11.29 78.62 -20.04
C LYS A 22 9.95 78.48 -19.29
N ILE A 23 9.13 79.53 -19.29
CA ILE A 23 7.77 79.48 -18.72
C ILE A 23 6.93 78.44 -19.47
N GLN A 24 6.90 78.49 -20.80
CA GLN A 24 6.14 77.53 -21.61
C GLN A 24 6.59 76.07 -21.36
N LEU A 25 7.90 75.83 -21.22
CA LEU A 25 8.42 74.50 -20.91
C LEU A 25 7.93 74.02 -19.53
N LEU A 26 8.02 74.87 -18.50
CA LEU A 26 7.57 74.52 -17.15
C LEU A 26 6.05 74.28 -17.10
N GLU A 27 5.26 75.04 -17.87
CA GLU A 27 3.82 74.84 -17.99
C GLU A 27 3.50 73.51 -18.70
N GLY A 28 4.22 73.19 -19.78
CA GLY A 28 4.13 71.91 -20.48
C GLY A 28 4.45 70.72 -19.59
N ASP A 29 5.57 70.79 -18.86
CA ASP A 29 5.98 69.76 -17.90
C ASP A 29 4.95 69.57 -16.79
N ARG A 30 4.41 70.67 -16.25
CA ARG A 30 3.35 70.62 -15.23
C ARG A 30 2.08 69.94 -15.76
N SER A 31 1.68 70.24 -17.00
CA SER A 31 0.50 69.62 -17.64
C SER A 31 0.73 68.13 -17.86
N ALA A 32 1.86 67.76 -18.47
CA ALA A 32 2.20 66.37 -18.75
C ALA A 32 2.29 65.53 -17.46
N TYR A 33 2.90 66.08 -16.40
CA TYR A 33 2.96 65.43 -15.09
C TYR A 33 1.57 65.22 -14.49
N TYR A 34 0.71 66.23 -14.55
CA TYR A 34 -0.65 66.13 -14.03
C TYR A 34 -1.46 65.06 -14.79
N GLU A 35 -1.41 65.06 -16.12
CA GLU A 35 -2.08 64.07 -16.95
C GLU A 35 -1.58 62.65 -16.68
N MET A 36 -0.26 62.46 -16.58
CA MET A 36 0.37 61.19 -16.24
C MET A 36 -0.10 60.68 -14.87
N SER A 37 -0.14 61.56 -13.87
CA SER A 37 -0.58 61.25 -12.51
C SER A 37 -2.06 60.86 -12.48
N GLN A 38 -2.93 61.65 -13.12
CA GLN A 38 -4.37 61.35 -13.19
C GLN A 38 -4.65 60.06 -13.95
N SER A 39 -3.95 59.81 -15.06
CA SER A 39 -4.02 58.57 -15.81
C SER A 39 -3.62 57.37 -14.94
N SER A 40 -2.52 57.49 -14.18
CA SER A 40 -2.06 56.45 -13.25
C SER A 40 -3.05 56.21 -12.11
N ILE A 41 -3.61 57.26 -11.51
CA ILE A 41 -4.64 57.14 -10.46
C ILE A 41 -5.87 56.41 -11.00
N LYS A 42 -6.32 56.74 -12.22
CA LYS A 42 -7.45 56.08 -12.87
C LYS A 42 -7.18 54.60 -13.13
N LYS A 43 -5.99 54.27 -13.65
CA LYS A 43 -5.56 52.87 -13.86
C LYS A 43 -5.51 52.09 -12.54
N ASN A 44 -4.96 52.69 -11.49
CA ASN A 44 -4.89 52.07 -10.17
C ASN A 44 -6.28 51.83 -9.58
N ARG A 45 -7.20 52.80 -9.68
CA ARG A 45 -8.59 52.63 -9.27
C ARG A 45 -9.26 51.46 -10.01
N ASN A 46 -9.09 51.38 -11.32
CA ASN A 46 -9.63 50.28 -12.13
C ASN A 46 -9.04 48.93 -11.72
N SER A 47 -7.72 48.86 -11.51
CA SER A 47 -7.03 47.65 -11.06
C SER A 47 -7.55 47.19 -9.68
N ILE A 48 -7.71 48.11 -8.72
CA ILE A 48 -8.28 47.81 -7.41
C ILE A 48 -9.70 47.24 -7.53
N LEU A 49 -10.55 47.81 -8.40
CA LEU A 49 -11.90 47.31 -8.63
C LEU A 49 -11.90 45.89 -9.24
N GLN A 50 -11.04 45.65 -10.23
CA GLN A 50 -10.87 44.33 -10.84
C GLN A 50 -10.40 43.29 -9.81
N LEU A 51 -9.38 43.62 -9.02
CA LEU A 51 -8.87 42.75 -7.95
C LEU A 51 -9.95 42.43 -6.92
N ARG A 52 -10.76 43.40 -6.51
CA ARG A 52 -11.88 43.17 -5.58
C ARG A 52 -12.94 42.25 -6.18
N GLN A 53 -13.27 42.43 -7.45
CA GLN A 53 -14.24 41.58 -8.15
C GLN A 53 -13.72 40.15 -8.30
N GLU A 54 -12.45 39.99 -8.66
CA GLU A 54 -11.80 38.70 -8.74
C GLU A 54 -11.72 38.00 -7.39
N ASN A 55 -11.34 38.72 -6.34
CA ASN A 55 -11.28 38.19 -4.98
C ASN A 55 -12.67 37.67 -4.55
N LYS A 56 -13.73 38.45 -4.79
CA LYS A 56 -15.12 38.01 -4.59
C LYS A 56 -15.48 36.77 -5.42
N ARG A 57 -15.04 36.70 -6.68
CA ARG A 57 -15.25 35.53 -7.56
C ARG A 57 -14.54 34.30 -7.02
N LEU A 58 -13.30 34.44 -6.55
CA LEU A 58 -12.50 33.35 -6.01
C LEU A 58 -13.11 32.81 -4.71
N HIS A 59 -13.55 33.67 -3.80
CA HIS A 59 -14.27 33.25 -2.59
C HIS A 59 -15.52 32.45 -2.91
N LYS A 60 -16.32 32.88 -3.90
CA LYS A 60 -17.48 32.10 -4.37
C LYS A 60 -17.08 30.74 -4.94
N LYS A 61 -16.04 30.68 -5.78
CA LYS A 61 -15.54 29.41 -6.32
C LYS A 61 -15.06 28.46 -5.22
N LEU A 62 -14.35 28.99 -4.23
CA LEU A 62 -13.88 28.22 -3.09
C LEU A 62 -15.05 27.68 -2.27
N ALA A 63 -16.04 28.51 -1.96
CA ALA A 63 -17.23 28.09 -1.23
C ALA A 63 -18.00 26.98 -1.97
N ASN A 64 -18.17 27.10 -3.29
CA ASN A 64 -18.82 26.08 -4.11
C ASN A 64 -18.03 24.76 -4.12
N ALA A 65 -16.70 24.83 -4.21
CA ALA A 65 -15.84 23.65 -4.18
C ALA A 65 -15.93 22.94 -2.83
N LEU A 66 -15.86 23.68 -1.72
CA LEU A 66 -15.99 23.14 -0.37
C LEU A 66 -17.38 22.53 -0.13
N ALA A 67 -18.45 23.17 -0.61
CA ALA A 67 -19.80 22.61 -0.52
C ALA A 67 -19.93 21.29 -1.30
N GLY A 68 -19.30 21.20 -2.47
CA GLY A 68 -19.22 19.96 -3.25
C GLY A 68 -18.46 18.86 -2.49
N ASP A 69 -17.29 19.18 -1.94
CA ASP A 69 -16.50 18.27 -1.11
C ASP A 69 -17.29 17.77 0.11
N GLU A 70 -17.98 18.66 0.82
CA GLU A 70 -18.84 18.30 1.96
C GLU A 70 -19.97 17.35 1.57
N GLN A 71 -20.60 17.55 0.41
CA GLN A 71 -21.67 16.68 -0.06
C GLN A 71 -21.13 15.27 -0.39
N VAL A 72 -20.01 15.17 -1.09
CA VAL A 72 -19.36 13.89 -1.42
C VAL A 72 -18.96 13.15 -0.14
N ILE A 73 -18.35 13.84 0.82
CA ILE A 73 -17.99 13.25 2.12
C ILE A 73 -19.25 12.84 2.89
N LYS A 74 -20.29 13.66 2.87
CA LYS A 74 -21.56 13.34 3.54
C LYS A 74 -22.18 12.07 2.97
N GLU A 75 -22.17 11.90 1.65
CA GLU A 75 -22.68 10.72 0.95
C GLU A 75 -21.83 9.47 1.18
N ALA A 76 -20.51 9.57 1.06
CA ALA A 76 -19.61 8.43 1.25
C ALA A 76 -19.61 7.88 2.70
N PHE A 77 -19.86 8.75 3.70
CA PHE A 77 -19.81 8.38 5.11
C PHE A 77 -21.19 8.35 5.82
N GLN A 78 -22.31 8.26 5.07
CA GLN A 78 -23.66 8.23 5.66
C GLN A 78 -23.83 7.12 6.70
N SER A 79 -23.27 5.93 6.45
CA SER A 79 -23.37 4.76 7.31
C SER A 79 -22.32 4.70 8.43
N ARG A 80 -21.34 5.62 8.44
CA ARG A 80 -20.17 5.56 9.34
C ARG A 80 -20.10 6.75 10.31
N GLY A 81 -21.22 7.05 10.98
CA GLY A 81 -21.47 8.30 11.73
C GLY A 81 -20.30 8.96 12.48
N MET A 82 -19.45 8.20 13.19
CA MET A 82 -18.27 8.76 13.89
C MET A 82 -17.10 9.10 12.94
N GLU A 83 -16.86 8.30 11.90
CA GLU A 83 -15.78 8.55 10.93
C GLU A 83 -16.09 9.81 10.10
N LYS A 84 -17.37 10.09 9.83
CA LYS A 84 -17.81 11.26 9.08
C LYS A 84 -17.32 12.58 9.69
N ALA A 85 -17.35 12.70 11.02
CA ALA A 85 -16.94 13.92 11.72
C ALA A 85 -15.44 14.21 11.52
N ALA A 86 -14.61 13.17 11.38
CA ALA A 86 -13.16 13.32 11.18
C ALA A 86 -12.80 13.89 9.80
N PHE A 87 -13.73 13.84 8.83
CA PHE A 87 -13.53 14.35 7.47
C PHE A 87 -14.23 15.69 7.22
N ARG A 88 -14.82 16.30 8.25
CA ARG A 88 -15.47 17.62 8.13
C ARG A 88 -14.42 18.69 7.78
N ASN A 89 -14.74 19.57 6.83
CA ASN A 89 -13.84 20.60 6.31
C ASN A 89 -12.58 20.08 5.58
N MET A 90 -12.49 18.78 5.30
CA MET A 90 -11.46 18.24 4.41
C MET A 90 -11.94 18.27 2.96
N SER A 91 -11.01 18.45 2.02
CA SER A 91 -11.33 18.21 0.62
C SER A 91 -11.52 16.71 0.37
N GLY A 92 -12.30 16.33 -0.64
CA GLY A 92 -12.52 14.91 -0.97
C GLY A 92 -11.21 14.17 -1.24
N LYS A 93 -10.24 14.83 -1.90
CA LYS A 93 -8.91 14.28 -2.15
C LYS A 93 -8.10 14.04 -0.87
N ALA A 94 -8.19 14.96 0.10
CA ALA A 94 -7.50 14.80 1.38
C ALA A 94 -8.12 13.65 2.20
N ALA A 95 -9.45 13.55 2.21
CA ALA A 95 -10.16 12.45 2.85
C ALA A 95 -9.78 11.09 2.25
N LEU A 96 -9.66 11.01 0.93
CA LEU A 96 -9.24 9.80 0.21
C LEU A 96 -7.84 9.34 0.64
N LYS A 97 -6.86 10.24 0.70
CA LYS A 97 -5.49 9.92 1.16
C LYS A 97 -5.46 9.35 2.59
N VAL A 98 -6.25 9.92 3.50
CA VAL A 98 -6.36 9.42 4.88
C VAL A 98 -6.97 8.03 4.90
N LEU A 99 -7.97 7.77 4.05
CA LEU A 99 -8.59 6.46 3.95
C LEU A 99 -7.63 5.42 3.39
N ASP A 100 -6.86 5.76 2.34
CA ASP A 100 -5.83 4.89 1.76
C ASP A 100 -4.79 4.49 2.81
N GLN A 101 -4.30 5.47 3.59
CA GLN A 101 -3.37 5.18 4.69
C GLN A 101 -3.96 4.21 5.71
N LYS A 102 -5.22 4.42 6.12
CA LYS A 102 -5.93 3.52 7.05
C LYS A 102 -6.09 2.11 6.47
N VAL A 103 -6.33 1.98 5.17
CA VAL A 103 -6.41 0.68 4.48
C VAL A 103 -5.05 -0.02 4.51
N CYS A 104 -3.97 0.69 4.21
CA CYS A 104 -2.61 0.15 4.30
C CYS A 104 -2.29 -0.35 5.71
N ASP A 105 -2.63 0.41 6.74
CA ASP A 105 -2.37 0.02 8.14
C ASP A 105 -3.17 -1.22 8.55
N LYS A 106 -4.44 -1.32 8.14
CA LYS A 106 -5.26 -2.52 8.36
C LYS A 106 -4.69 -3.72 7.62
N MET A 107 -4.21 -3.54 6.39
CA MET A 107 -3.61 -4.61 5.61
C MET A 107 -2.31 -5.13 6.24
N LYS A 108 -1.46 -4.23 6.75
CA LYS A 108 -0.25 -4.61 7.50
C LYS A 108 -0.60 -5.45 8.73
N LYS A 109 -1.59 -5.00 9.53
CA LYS A 109 -2.07 -5.76 10.70
C LYS A 109 -2.60 -7.13 10.33
N LEU A 110 -3.37 -7.22 9.25
CA LEU A 110 -3.90 -8.49 8.75
C LEU A 110 -2.78 -9.44 8.32
N ASN A 111 -1.77 -8.94 7.62
CA ASN A 111 -0.64 -9.76 7.19
C ASN A 111 0.18 -10.30 8.39
N ALA A 112 0.37 -9.48 9.43
CA ALA A 112 1.01 -9.91 10.67
C ALA A 112 0.19 -11.01 11.39
N LEU A 113 -1.14 -10.85 11.46
CA LEU A 113 -2.03 -11.87 12.03
C LEU A 113 -2.05 -13.17 11.22
N LYS A 114 -2.03 -13.08 9.89
CA LYS A 114 -1.92 -14.26 9.02
C LYS A 114 -0.61 -15.00 9.27
N HIS A 115 0.50 -14.27 9.35
CA HIS A 115 1.81 -14.86 9.63
C HIS A 115 1.85 -15.57 10.99
N THR A 116 1.40 -14.91 12.06
CA THR A 116 1.34 -15.52 13.39
C THR A 116 0.44 -16.75 13.43
N THR A 117 -0.74 -16.69 12.81
CA THR A 117 -1.65 -17.83 12.69
C THR A 117 -1.00 -19.00 11.94
N GLN A 118 -0.31 -18.73 10.83
CA GLN A 118 0.40 -19.75 10.07
C GLN A 118 1.52 -20.40 10.90
N MET A 119 2.25 -19.63 11.69
CA MET A 119 3.29 -20.14 12.59
C MET A 119 2.71 -21.10 13.63
N TYR A 120 1.58 -20.73 14.26
CA TYR A 120 0.91 -21.60 15.22
C TYR A 120 0.37 -22.88 14.58
N ARG A 121 -0.17 -22.80 13.35
CA ARG A 121 -0.63 -23.98 12.60
C ARG A 121 0.51 -24.96 12.31
N ARG A 122 1.64 -24.47 11.80
CA ARG A 122 2.84 -25.32 11.58
C ARG A 122 3.30 -25.97 12.88
N ARG A 123 3.34 -25.21 13.98
CA ARG A 123 3.75 -25.76 15.27
C ARG A 123 2.80 -26.85 15.78
N LEU A 124 1.51 -26.71 15.53
CA LEU A 124 0.51 -27.74 15.85
C LEU A 124 0.71 -28.99 14.99
N GLU A 125 0.95 -28.83 13.70
CA GLU A 125 1.27 -29.94 12.79
C GLU A 125 2.50 -30.71 13.26
N ASP A 126 3.60 -30.01 13.58
CA ASP A 126 4.82 -30.62 14.12
C ASP A 126 4.55 -31.42 15.41
N LEU A 127 3.80 -30.83 16.36
CA LEU A 127 3.45 -31.51 17.61
C LEU A 127 2.58 -32.75 17.36
N GLN A 128 1.64 -32.66 16.43
CA GLN A 128 0.74 -33.75 16.07
C GLN A 128 1.53 -34.90 15.42
N THR A 129 2.48 -34.61 14.55
CA THR A 129 3.39 -35.61 13.97
C THR A 129 4.24 -36.27 15.04
N LEU A 130 4.84 -35.50 15.95
CA LEU A 130 5.62 -36.04 17.07
C LEU A 130 4.78 -36.98 17.95
N TYR A 131 3.55 -36.57 18.27
CA TYR A 131 2.63 -37.39 19.05
C TYR A 131 2.25 -38.70 18.33
N GLN A 132 1.97 -38.62 17.02
CA GLN A 132 1.68 -39.82 16.22
C GLN A 132 2.88 -40.77 16.17
N ASN A 133 4.10 -40.26 16.00
CA ASN A 133 5.32 -41.05 16.02
C ASN A 133 5.52 -41.75 17.37
N MET A 134 5.39 -41.02 18.49
CA MET A 134 5.48 -41.60 19.84
C MET A 134 4.39 -42.65 20.09
N LYS A 135 3.18 -42.44 19.59
CA LYS A 135 2.08 -43.43 19.71
C LYS A 135 2.35 -44.69 18.89
N LEU A 136 2.95 -44.56 17.71
CA LEU A 136 3.36 -45.70 16.88
C LEU A 136 4.52 -46.47 17.52
N GLU A 137 5.54 -45.76 18.02
CA GLU A 137 6.67 -46.36 18.74
C GLU A 137 6.20 -47.10 20.00
N ASN A 138 5.30 -46.54 20.81
CA ASN A 138 4.75 -47.25 21.99
C ASN A 138 3.85 -48.43 21.64
N ARG A 139 3.30 -48.49 20.42
CA ARG A 139 2.52 -49.64 19.91
C ARG A 139 3.41 -50.71 19.24
N GLY A 140 4.71 -50.44 19.10
CA GLY A 140 5.75 -51.36 18.64
C GLY A 140 6.14 -52.41 19.68
N PRO A 141 6.52 -52.05 20.92
CA PRO A 141 6.96 -53.00 21.93
C PRO A 141 5.83 -53.97 22.31
N GLU A 142 4.56 -53.55 22.35
CA GLU A 142 3.46 -54.49 22.60
C GLU A 142 3.32 -55.53 21.49
N ARG A 143 3.41 -55.14 20.21
CA ARG A 143 3.32 -56.09 19.08
C ARG A 143 4.54 -57.00 18.97
N ASP A 144 5.73 -56.51 19.33
CA ASP A 144 6.94 -57.31 19.35
C ASP A 144 6.97 -58.26 20.55
N THR A 145 6.41 -57.87 21.70
CA THR A 145 6.21 -58.79 22.84
C THR A 145 5.13 -59.83 22.59
N GLU A 146 4.05 -59.49 21.88
CA GLU A 146 2.98 -60.42 21.50
C GLU A 146 3.46 -61.41 20.44
N ARG A 147 4.14 -60.96 19.37
CA ARG A 147 4.75 -61.85 18.36
C ARG A 147 5.79 -62.79 18.96
N ARG A 148 6.66 -62.28 19.84
CA ARG A 148 7.67 -63.12 20.51
C ARG A 148 7.04 -64.13 21.48
N ASN A 149 5.91 -63.80 22.11
CA ASN A 149 5.14 -64.75 22.93
C ASN A 149 4.37 -65.79 22.12
N GLU A 150 3.87 -65.44 20.94
CA GLU A 150 3.22 -66.37 20.01
C GLU A 150 4.24 -67.31 19.35
N GLU A 151 5.39 -66.79 18.91
CA GLU A 151 6.51 -67.58 18.36
C GLU A 151 7.06 -68.56 19.39
N ALA A 152 7.30 -68.13 20.64
CA ALA A 152 7.77 -69.00 21.72
C ALA A 152 6.77 -70.11 22.10
N LYS A 153 5.45 -69.87 21.95
CA LYS A 153 4.42 -70.90 22.13
C LYS A 153 4.38 -71.90 20.96
N SER A 154 4.68 -71.46 19.75
CA SER A 154 4.73 -72.34 18.56
C SER A 154 5.99 -73.24 18.54
N GLU A 155 7.14 -72.72 18.97
CA GLU A 155 8.39 -73.48 19.03
C GLU A 155 8.40 -74.53 20.17
N GLY A 156 7.76 -74.23 21.31
CA GLY A 156 7.59 -75.19 22.40
C GLY A 156 6.72 -76.39 22.03
N GLN A 157 5.76 -76.23 21.12
CA GLN A 157 4.91 -77.32 20.61
C GLN A 157 5.60 -78.15 19.52
N ALA A 158 6.48 -77.54 18.71
CA ALA A 158 7.23 -78.25 17.67
C ALA A 158 8.38 -79.12 18.24
N ALA A 159 8.89 -78.80 19.43
CA ALA A 159 9.98 -79.55 20.06
C ALA A 159 9.54 -80.84 20.79
N GLU A 160 8.23 -81.07 20.98
CA GLU A 160 7.71 -82.22 21.75
C GLU A 160 7.26 -83.41 20.86
N GLU A 161 7.18 -83.25 19.53
CA GLU A 161 6.82 -84.34 18.60
C GLU A 161 8.02 -84.92 17.85
N HIS A 162 8.87 -85.72 18.51
CA HIS A 162 9.61 -86.80 17.84
C HIS A 162 9.98 -87.95 18.81
N PRO A 163 9.59 -89.20 18.47
CA PRO A 163 10.63 -90.22 18.33
C PRO A 163 10.46 -91.20 17.15
N GLN A 164 11.62 -91.60 16.62
CA GLN A 164 12.02 -92.94 16.15
C GLN A 164 11.24 -93.64 15.02
N LYS A 165 11.91 -93.84 13.87
CA LYS A 165 11.63 -94.98 12.97
C LYS A 165 12.92 -95.71 12.55
N VAL A 166 12.98 -96.98 12.96
CA VAL A 166 13.98 -97.99 12.62
C VAL A 166 13.63 -98.65 11.28
N THR A 167 14.68 -98.95 10.54
CA THR A 167 14.77 -99.66 9.25
C THR A 167 14.13 -101.05 9.23
N LEU A 168 13.47 -101.43 8.12
CA LEU A 168 13.38 -102.79 7.54
C LEU A 168 12.72 -102.73 6.13
N PHE A 169 13.44 -103.18 5.10
CA PHE A 169 12.96 -103.54 3.74
C PHE A 169 12.59 -105.05 3.69
N PRO A 170 12.07 -105.70 2.60
CA PRO A 170 11.85 -105.25 1.20
C PRO A 170 10.54 -105.77 0.50
N SER A 171 10.44 -105.45 -0.82
CA SER A 171 9.72 -106.15 -1.92
C SER A 171 8.20 -105.91 -2.00
N THR A 172 7.57 -105.54 -3.12
CA THR A 172 7.65 -106.05 -4.50
C THR A 172 7.11 -105.02 -5.51
N LEU A 173 7.69 -104.98 -6.72
CA LEU A 173 7.14 -104.42 -7.97
C LEU A 173 5.92 -105.26 -8.45
N PRO A 174 4.95 -104.73 -9.24
CA PRO A 174 5.19 -104.26 -10.60
C PRO A 174 4.40 -103.03 -11.12
N HIS A 175 5.02 -102.40 -12.13
CA HIS A 175 4.48 -101.56 -13.22
C HIS A 175 3.22 -102.13 -13.95
N PRO A 176 2.69 -101.48 -15.01
CA PRO A 176 2.47 -100.05 -15.31
C PRO A 176 1.06 -99.80 -15.92
N SER A 177 0.58 -98.56 -15.97
CA SER A 177 -0.41 -98.04 -16.94
C SER A 177 -0.43 -96.51 -16.78
N ASP A 178 0.35 -95.75 -17.53
CA ASP A 178 0.12 -95.30 -18.91
C ASP A 178 -0.84 -94.11 -19.01
N SER A 179 -0.50 -93.19 -19.92
CA SER A 179 -1.20 -91.97 -20.33
C SER A 179 -1.22 -90.79 -19.34
N SER A 180 -1.05 -89.53 -19.70
CA SER A 180 -0.58 -88.81 -20.90
C SER A 180 -0.95 -87.34 -20.61
N GLN A 181 -0.13 -86.39 -21.07
CA GLN A 181 -0.52 -84.99 -21.34
C GLN A 181 -0.80 -84.10 -20.11
N SER A 182 -0.54 -82.79 -20.06
CA SER A 182 0.13 -81.83 -20.94
C SER A 182 0.26 -80.55 -20.09
N TYR A 183 1.40 -79.86 -20.16
CA TYR A 183 1.55 -78.43 -19.85
C TYR A 183 0.80 -77.58 -20.93
N PRO A 184 0.85 -76.24 -20.96
CA PRO A 184 1.18 -75.21 -19.95
C PRO A 184 0.12 -74.07 -19.89
N GLN A 185 0.21 -73.16 -18.91
CA GLN A 185 0.55 -71.73 -19.05
C GLN A 185 0.24 -70.96 -17.76
#